data_AF-T2DM44-F1
#
_entry.id   AF-T2DM44-F1
#
_cell.length_a   1.000
_cell.length_b   1.000
_cell.length_c   1.000
_cell.angle_alpha   90.00
_cell.angle_beta   90.00
_cell.angle_gamma   90.00
#
_symmetry.space_group_name_H-M   'P 1'
#
loop_
_entity.id
_entity.type
_entity.pdbx_description
1 polymer ?
#
loop_
_entity_poly.entity_id
_entity_poly.type
_entity_poly.pdbx_seq_one_letter_code
_entity_poly.pdbx_strand_id
1 'polypeptide(L)'
;MRRKPHPTRYVNIEGEAVAICCSDIDLLLSFSFSIGITMTFSNTNDLVQAVSNSPEAIEFNDVIALVDSAFAFTPTAFTNGDVSNDANQNNGSCKLLALGQYLNLSQAQTLALFGRFYREDVLNNPEGDDHANIRNFMETGHEGVVFEVFPLVEVSK
;
A
#
# COMPACT_ATOMS: atom_id res chain seq x y z
N MET A 1 15.74 -12.47 44.21
CA MET A 1 16.68 -12.92 43.16
C MET A 1 15.97 -12.91 41.82
N ARG A 2 16.07 -11.82 41.04
CA ARG A 2 15.50 -11.76 39.69
C ARG A 2 16.53 -12.35 38.72
N ARG A 3 16.16 -13.42 38.01
CA ARG A 3 17.02 -14.02 36.97
C ARG A 3 17.17 -13.00 35.84
N LYS A 4 18.41 -12.66 35.46
CA LYS A 4 18.67 -11.82 34.28
C LYS A 4 18.19 -12.57 33.03
N PRO A 5 17.50 -11.92 32.08
CA PRO A 5 17.13 -12.56 30.83
C PRO A 5 18.40 -12.97 30.07
N HIS A 6 18.39 -14.19 29.52
CA HIS A 6 19.45 -14.66 28.64
C HIS A 6 19.31 -13.97 27.28
N PRO A 7 20.42 -13.52 26.67
CA PRO A 7 20.37 -12.93 25.34
C PRO A 7 19.96 -14.01 24.33
N THR A 8 18.84 -13.80 23.65
CA THR A 8 18.47 -14.58 22.47
C THR A 8 19.47 -14.23 21.37
N ARG A 9 20.30 -15.20 20.97
CA ARG A 9 21.27 -15.02 19.88
C ARG A 9 20.53 -15.08 18.55
N TYR A 10 20.55 -13.96 17.82
CA TYR A 10 20.25 -13.96 16.40
C TYR A 10 21.58 -13.91 15.64
N VAL A 11 21.68 -14.71 14.59
CA VAL A 11 22.87 -14.84 13.75
C VAL A 11 22.53 -14.23 12.40
N ASN A 12 23.33 -13.27 11.92
CA ASN A 12 23.21 -12.79 10.55
C ASN A 12 23.66 -13.88 9.57
N ILE A 13 23.30 -13.76 8.29
CA ILE A 13 23.58 -14.75 7.23
C ILE A 13 25.11 -14.95 7.01
N GLU A 14 25.95 -14.08 7.58
CA GLU A 14 27.42 -14.19 7.56
C GLU A 14 28.04 -14.80 8.84
N GLY A 15 27.23 -15.28 9.79
CA GLY A 15 27.70 -16.05 10.95
C GLY A 15 28.25 -15.23 12.12
N GLU A 16 28.18 -13.90 12.12
CA GLU A 16 28.58 -13.08 13.26
C GLU A 16 27.45 -12.83 14.26
N ALA A 17 27.77 -12.94 15.56
CA ALA A 17 26.84 -12.78 16.66
C ALA A 17 26.65 -11.29 17.00
N VAL A 18 25.45 -10.75 16.78
CA VAL A 18 25.11 -9.38 17.17
C VAL A 18 24.52 -9.38 18.58
N ALA A 19 25.21 -8.74 19.53
CA ALA A 19 24.72 -8.52 20.88
C ALA A 19 23.97 -7.19 20.95
N ILE A 20 22.64 -7.22 20.97
CA ILE A 20 21.82 -6.01 21.18
C ILE A 20 21.51 -5.92 22.68
N CYS A 21 22.07 -4.91 23.35
CA CYS A 21 21.73 -4.59 24.74
C CYS A 21 20.36 -3.89 24.76
N CYS A 22 19.40 -4.49 25.45
CA CYS A 22 18.00 -4.06 25.49
C CYS A 22 17.80 -2.95 26.52
N SER A 23 18.37 -1.75 26.28
CA SER A 23 18.14 -0.59 27.15
C SER A 23 17.54 0.64 26.48
N ASP A 24 17.51 0.75 25.16
CA ASP A 24 17.14 2.01 24.50
C ASP A 24 16.06 1.78 23.44
N ILE A 25 14.79 1.96 23.84
CA ILE A 25 13.62 1.83 22.96
C ILE A 25 13.57 2.94 21.89
N ASP A 26 14.36 4.01 22.08
CA ASP A 26 14.46 5.16 21.16
C ASP A 26 15.49 4.96 20.01
N LEU A 27 16.29 3.89 20.04
CA LEU A 27 17.28 3.63 18.99
C LEU A 27 16.74 2.78 17.83
N LEU A 28 15.62 2.07 18.03
CA LEU A 28 14.97 1.29 16.97
C LEU A 28 14.10 2.15 16.03
N LEU A 29 13.72 3.36 16.45
CA LEU A 29 12.96 4.31 15.63
C LEU A 29 13.87 5.23 14.79
N SER A 30 15.13 5.41 15.18
CA SER A 30 16.08 6.31 14.49
C SER A 30 16.98 5.61 13.46
N PHE A 31 17.05 4.26 13.46
CA PHE A 31 17.82 3.50 12.46
C PHE A 31 17.04 3.11 11.20
N SER A 32 15.72 3.32 11.18
CA SER A 32 14.89 2.98 10.01
C SER A 32 14.90 4.05 8.91
N PHE A 33 15.73 5.09 9.02
CA PHE A 33 15.79 6.16 8.01
C PHE A 33 16.90 5.99 6.95
N SER A 34 17.76 4.96 7.04
CA SER A 34 18.84 4.74 6.05
C SER A 34 19.05 3.29 5.60
N ILE A 35 18.10 2.39 5.87
CA ILE A 35 18.06 1.09 5.19
C ILE A 35 16.73 1.08 4.45
N GLY A 36 16.78 1.08 3.12
CA GLY A 36 15.60 0.97 2.26
C GLY A 36 14.93 -0.39 2.41
N ILE A 37 14.28 -0.63 3.54
CA ILE A 37 13.36 -1.75 3.73
C ILE A 37 12.06 -1.32 3.06
N THR A 38 11.88 -1.72 1.81
CA THR A 38 10.57 -1.72 1.16
C THR A 38 9.66 -2.66 1.96
N MET A 39 8.52 -2.16 2.47
CA MET A 39 7.56 -3.01 3.17
C MET A 39 6.74 -3.78 2.15
N THR A 40 7.11 -5.03 1.86
CA THR A 40 6.32 -5.86 0.96
C THR A 40 5.18 -6.54 1.73
N PHE A 41 3.93 -6.37 1.26
CA PHE A 41 2.78 -7.10 1.82
C PHE A 41 2.80 -8.55 1.35
N SER A 42 2.64 -9.49 2.28
CA SER A 42 2.64 -10.92 1.95
C SER A 42 1.27 -11.41 1.47
N ASN A 43 0.19 -10.75 1.87
CA ASN A 43 -1.19 -11.05 1.48
C ASN A 43 -2.09 -9.82 1.68
N THR A 44 -3.35 -9.91 1.26
CA THR A 44 -4.34 -8.83 1.33
C THR A 44 -4.77 -8.50 2.75
N ASN A 45 -4.82 -9.47 3.67
CA ASN A 45 -5.17 -9.21 5.08
C ASN A 45 -4.12 -8.32 5.76
N ASP A 46 -2.83 -8.55 5.49
CA ASP A 46 -1.74 -7.72 6.01
C ASP A 46 -1.87 -6.27 5.51
N LEU A 47 -2.23 -6.09 4.23
CA LEU A 47 -2.53 -4.77 3.67
C LEU A 47 -3.72 -4.11 4.38
N VAL A 48 -4.83 -4.83 4.60
CA VAL A 48 -6.03 -4.29 5.29
C VAL A 48 -5.69 -3.83 6.71
N GLN A 49 -4.86 -4.59 7.43
CA GLN A 49 -4.38 -4.19 8.76
C GLN A 49 -3.48 -2.96 8.68
N ALA A 50 -2.52 -2.93 7.75
CA ALA A 50 -1.61 -1.82 7.59
C ALA A 50 -2.33 -0.51 7.23
N VAL A 51 -3.28 -0.54 6.28
CA VAL A 51 -4.03 0.67 5.89
C VAL A 51 -4.93 1.18 7.01
N SER A 52 -5.38 0.30 7.91
CA SER A 52 -6.20 0.68 9.06
C SER A 52 -5.39 1.26 10.21
N ASN A 53 -4.15 0.77 10.42
CA ASN A 53 -3.32 1.14 11.56
C ASN A 53 -2.31 2.25 11.26
N SER A 54 -1.78 2.28 10.04
CA SER A 54 -0.70 3.19 9.62
C SER A 54 -0.84 3.56 8.13
N PRO A 55 -1.95 4.21 7.70
CA PRO A 55 -2.19 4.58 6.30
C PRO A 55 -1.11 5.49 5.70
N GLU A 56 -0.39 6.24 6.52
CA GLU A 56 0.75 7.08 6.14
C GLU A 56 2.00 6.29 5.74
N ALA A 57 2.12 5.03 6.17
CA ALA A 57 3.22 4.14 5.84
C ALA A 57 2.99 3.36 4.55
N ILE A 58 1.79 3.43 3.95
CA ILE A 58 1.48 2.72 2.71
C ILE A 58 2.20 3.39 1.54
N GLU A 59 2.95 2.60 0.77
CA GLU A 59 3.63 3.06 -0.44
C GLU A 59 3.00 2.42 -1.68
N PHE A 60 2.84 3.21 -2.74
CA PHE A 60 2.18 2.78 -3.98
C PHE A 60 2.80 1.51 -4.57
N ASN A 61 4.13 1.47 -4.65
CA ASN A 61 4.85 0.34 -5.25
C ASN A 61 4.67 -0.96 -4.46
N ASP A 62 4.53 -0.88 -3.14
CA ASP A 62 4.33 -2.05 -2.29
C ASP A 62 2.93 -2.65 -2.51
N VAL A 63 1.91 -1.80 -2.70
CA VAL A 63 0.55 -2.24 -3.07
C VAL A 63 0.53 -2.84 -4.46
N ILE A 64 1.21 -2.23 -5.45
CA ILE A 64 1.33 -2.77 -6.80
C ILE A 64 2.00 -4.15 -6.78
N ALA A 65 3.10 -4.30 -6.03
CA ALA A 65 3.80 -5.57 -5.90
C ALA A 65 2.90 -6.67 -5.29
N LEU A 66 2.10 -6.33 -4.28
CA LEU A 66 1.11 -7.24 -3.73
C LEU A 66 0.10 -7.66 -4.80
N VAL A 67 -0.51 -6.70 -5.50
CA VAL A 67 -1.51 -6.98 -6.53
C VAL A 67 -0.94 -7.91 -7.60
N ASP A 68 0.25 -7.61 -8.11
CA ASP A 68 0.90 -8.39 -9.16
C ASP A 68 1.28 -9.81 -8.72
N SER A 69 1.47 -10.03 -7.42
CA SER A 69 1.79 -11.36 -6.85
C SER A 69 0.57 -12.19 -6.45
N ALA A 70 -0.59 -11.54 -6.23
CA ALA A 70 -1.78 -12.16 -5.66
C ALA A 70 -2.96 -12.22 -6.65
N PHE A 71 -2.92 -11.45 -7.73
CA PHE A 71 -4.01 -11.37 -8.70
C PHE A 71 -3.47 -11.48 -10.14
N ALA A 72 -4.25 -12.13 -10.99
CA ALA A 72 -4.14 -11.98 -12.43
C ALA A 72 -4.88 -10.69 -12.82
N PHE A 73 -4.12 -9.68 -13.27
CA PHE A 73 -4.66 -8.42 -13.76
C PHE A 73 -4.97 -8.49 -15.26
N THR A 74 -6.19 -8.12 -15.64
CA THR A 74 -6.57 -7.91 -17.04
C THR A 74 -6.88 -6.41 -17.25
N PRO A 75 -6.16 -5.71 -18.14
CA PRO A 75 -6.47 -4.32 -18.47
C PRO A 75 -7.92 -4.17 -18.94
N THR A 76 -8.59 -3.15 -18.43
CA THR A 76 -10.02 -2.89 -18.69
C THR A 76 -10.24 -1.39 -18.77
N ALA A 77 -11.22 -0.96 -19.57
CA ALA A 77 -11.68 0.42 -19.51
C ALA A 77 -12.48 0.63 -18.21
N PHE A 78 -12.39 1.84 -17.66
CA PHE A 78 -13.15 2.19 -16.46
C PHE A 78 -13.43 3.68 -16.37
N THR A 79 -14.56 4.02 -15.74
CA THR A 79 -14.89 5.38 -15.34
C THR A 79 -14.62 5.58 -13.84
N ASN A 80 -14.32 6.81 -13.46
CA ASN A 80 -14.14 7.24 -12.09
C ASN A 80 -14.67 8.68 -11.99
N GLY A 81 -15.95 8.83 -11.65
CA GLY A 81 -16.65 10.10 -11.78
C GLY A 81 -16.65 10.56 -13.24
N ASP A 82 -16.16 11.78 -13.48
CA ASP A 82 -16.09 12.38 -14.82
C ASP A 82 -14.86 11.93 -15.63
N VAL A 83 -13.95 11.16 -15.03
CA VAL A 83 -12.76 10.64 -15.72
C VAL A 83 -13.06 9.30 -16.37
N SER A 84 -12.83 9.21 -17.68
CA SER A 84 -12.82 7.96 -18.44
C SER A 84 -11.40 7.52 -18.73
N ASN A 85 -11.13 6.22 -18.57
CA ASN A 85 -9.83 5.62 -18.83
C ASN A 85 -10.00 4.47 -19.82
N ASP A 86 -9.22 4.49 -20.90
CA ASP A 86 -9.18 3.38 -21.85
C ASP A 86 -8.47 2.16 -21.26
N ALA A 87 -8.69 0.98 -21.85
CA ALA A 87 -7.91 -0.19 -21.50
C ALA A 87 -6.41 0.07 -21.71
N ASN A 88 -5.58 -0.28 -20.72
CA ASN A 88 -4.15 0.03 -20.61
C ASN A 88 -3.79 1.47 -20.24
N GLN A 89 -4.75 2.37 -20.07
CA GLN A 89 -4.52 3.69 -19.52
C GLN A 89 -4.63 3.64 -18.00
N ASN A 90 -3.68 4.27 -17.29
CA ASN A 90 -3.71 4.39 -15.83
C ASN A 90 -3.87 3.04 -15.09
N ASN A 91 -3.16 2.01 -15.56
CA ASN A 91 -3.23 0.66 -14.99
C ASN A 91 -2.97 0.61 -13.48
N GLY A 92 -2.12 1.50 -12.95
CA GLY A 92 -1.90 1.63 -11.51
C GLY A 92 -3.18 2.02 -10.76
N SER A 93 -3.89 3.06 -11.23
CA SER A 93 -5.18 3.47 -10.65
C SER A 93 -6.23 2.38 -10.83
N CYS A 94 -6.30 1.75 -12.00
CA CYS A 94 -7.20 0.63 -12.27
C CYS A 94 -7.06 -0.48 -11.22
N LYS A 95 -5.82 -0.94 -10.98
CA LYS A 95 -5.50 -1.96 -9.97
C LYS A 95 -5.91 -1.55 -8.56
N LEU A 96 -5.55 -0.35 -8.12
CA LEU A 96 -5.81 0.09 -6.74
C LEU A 96 -7.30 0.34 -6.46
N LEU A 97 -8.02 0.94 -7.40
CA LEU A 97 -9.46 1.16 -7.27
C LEU A 97 -10.23 -0.17 -7.27
N ALA A 98 -9.83 -1.11 -8.13
CA ALA A 98 -10.41 -2.45 -8.14
C ALA A 98 -10.09 -3.21 -6.85
N LEU A 99 -8.86 -3.10 -6.34
CA LEU A 99 -8.46 -3.71 -5.07
C LEU A 99 -9.28 -3.15 -3.90
N GLY A 100 -9.51 -1.83 -3.89
CA GLY A 100 -10.36 -1.18 -2.89
C GLY A 100 -11.79 -1.71 -2.90
N GLN A 101 -12.39 -1.88 -4.09
CA GLN A 101 -13.72 -2.52 -4.22
C GLN A 101 -13.67 -4.00 -3.82
N TYR A 102 -12.66 -4.77 -4.24
CA TYR A 102 -12.52 -6.20 -3.93
C TYR A 102 -12.44 -6.46 -2.42
N LEU A 103 -11.64 -5.65 -1.71
CA LEU A 103 -11.43 -5.78 -0.27
C LEU A 103 -12.49 -5.02 0.56
N ASN A 104 -13.48 -4.40 -0.09
CA ASN A 104 -14.51 -3.59 0.55
C ASN A 104 -13.92 -2.53 1.50
N LEU A 105 -12.89 -1.83 1.03
CA LEU A 105 -12.26 -0.74 1.76
C LEU A 105 -13.16 0.49 1.77
N SER A 106 -13.01 1.34 2.79
CA SER A 106 -13.57 2.69 2.75
C SER A 106 -12.85 3.55 1.72
N GLN A 107 -13.49 4.64 1.30
CA GLN A 107 -12.90 5.62 0.39
C GLN A 107 -11.54 6.13 0.90
N ALA A 108 -11.44 6.47 2.18
CA ALA A 108 -10.18 6.94 2.79
C ALA A 108 -9.08 5.87 2.76
N GLN A 109 -9.43 4.61 3.02
CA GLN A 109 -8.47 3.49 2.94
C GLN A 109 -8.03 3.25 1.49
N THR A 110 -8.93 3.30 0.52
CA THR A 110 -8.60 3.16 -0.90
C THR A 110 -7.70 4.31 -1.38
N LEU A 111 -7.95 5.55 -0.93
CA LEU A 111 -7.06 6.68 -1.21
C LEU A 111 -5.65 6.47 -0.61
N ALA A 112 -5.55 5.91 0.59
CA ALA A 112 -4.27 5.60 1.21
C ALA A 112 -3.42 4.60 0.40
N LEU A 113 -4.04 3.72 -0.40
CA LEU A 113 -3.32 2.80 -1.29
C LEU A 113 -2.46 3.52 -2.33
N PHE A 114 -2.83 4.75 -2.72
CA PHE A 114 -2.06 5.56 -3.66
C PHE A 114 -0.77 6.13 -3.07
N GLY A 115 -0.53 5.93 -1.76
CA GLY A 115 0.71 6.33 -1.12
C GLY A 115 0.98 7.83 -1.22
N ARG A 116 2.21 8.18 -1.58
CA ARG A 116 2.66 9.57 -1.73
C ARG A 116 1.95 10.34 -2.84
N PHE A 117 1.47 9.68 -3.90
CA PHE A 117 0.69 10.37 -4.93
C PHE A 117 -0.58 11.00 -4.35
N TYR A 118 -1.23 10.33 -3.38
CA TYR A 118 -2.33 10.93 -2.65
C TYR A 118 -1.84 11.91 -1.59
N ARG A 119 -0.96 11.44 -0.68
CA ARG A 119 -0.60 12.20 0.53
C ARG A 119 0.25 13.44 0.27
N GLU A 120 1.14 13.38 -0.71
CA GLU A 120 2.11 14.43 -1.01
C GLU A 120 1.70 15.24 -2.24
N ASP A 121 1.44 14.59 -3.38
CA ASP A 121 1.17 15.31 -4.63
C ASP A 121 -0.22 15.96 -4.60
N VAL A 122 -1.27 15.18 -4.30
CA VAL A 122 -2.65 15.67 -4.36
C VAL A 122 -3.02 16.53 -3.16
N LEU A 123 -2.80 16.05 -1.92
CA LEU A 123 -3.22 16.79 -0.72
C LEU A 123 -2.46 18.11 -0.51
N ASN A 124 -1.20 18.20 -0.91
CA ASN A 124 -0.44 19.46 -0.79
C ASN A 124 -0.64 20.41 -1.98
N ASN A 125 -1.34 19.97 -3.04
CA ASN A 125 -1.64 20.77 -4.22
C ASN A 125 -3.16 20.72 -4.54
N PRO A 126 -4.01 21.33 -3.71
CA PRO A 126 -5.47 21.23 -3.86
C PRO A 126 -5.98 21.77 -5.21
N GLU A 127 -5.32 22.79 -5.76
CA GLU A 127 -5.67 23.42 -7.05
C GLU A 127 -5.01 22.75 -8.28
N GLY A 128 -4.29 21.64 -8.08
CA GLY A 128 -3.62 20.90 -9.15
C GLY A 128 -4.58 20.13 -10.06
N ASP A 129 -4.13 19.83 -11.26
CA ASP A 129 -4.82 19.02 -12.28
C ASP A 129 -4.13 17.66 -12.54
N ASP A 130 -3.09 17.34 -11.77
CA ASP A 130 -2.41 16.05 -11.76
C ASP A 130 -3.26 14.94 -11.12
N HIS A 131 -2.91 13.69 -11.39
CA HIS A 131 -3.53 12.51 -10.77
C HIS A 131 -5.07 12.51 -10.83
N ALA A 132 -5.65 12.78 -12.01
CA ALA A 132 -7.10 12.95 -12.22
C ALA A 132 -7.97 11.85 -11.56
N ASN A 133 -7.52 10.60 -11.56
CA ASN A 133 -8.22 9.50 -10.88
C ASN A 133 -8.26 9.65 -9.35
N ILE A 134 -7.17 10.06 -8.71
CA ILE A 134 -7.16 10.27 -7.25
C ILE A 134 -8.13 11.39 -6.89
N ARG A 135 -8.08 12.51 -7.62
CA ARG A 135 -8.94 13.68 -7.40
C ARG A 135 -10.42 13.35 -7.58
N ASN A 136 -10.79 12.70 -8.68
CA ASN A 136 -12.19 12.29 -8.91
C ASN A 136 -12.68 11.27 -7.87
N PHE A 137 -11.79 10.39 -7.41
CA PHE A 137 -12.15 9.41 -6.39
C PHE A 137 -12.34 10.06 -5.01
N MET A 138 -11.69 11.20 -4.70
CA MET A 138 -11.96 11.99 -3.49
C MET A 138 -13.38 12.57 -3.49
N GLU A 139 -13.94 12.86 -4.66
CA GLU A 139 -15.27 13.46 -4.78
C GLU A 139 -16.38 12.40 -4.83
N THR A 140 -16.17 11.34 -5.60
CA THR A 140 -17.23 10.37 -5.94
C THR A 140 -17.12 9.04 -5.20
N GLY A 141 -15.94 8.72 -4.66
CA GLY A 141 -15.68 7.46 -3.98
C GLY A 141 -15.96 6.24 -4.84
N HIS A 142 -16.27 5.11 -4.19
CA HIS A 142 -16.48 3.83 -4.87
C HIS A 142 -17.69 3.83 -5.82
N GLU A 143 -18.70 4.66 -5.56
CA GLU A 143 -19.90 4.77 -6.40
C GLU A 143 -19.59 5.38 -7.78
N GLY A 144 -18.56 6.22 -7.87
CA GLY A 144 -18.09 6.80 -9.13
C GLY A 144 -17.25 5.85 -9.98
N VAL A 145 -16.79 4.72 -9.42
CA VAL A 145 -15.88 3.79 -10.11
C VAL A 145 -16.64 2.63 -10.72
N VAL A 146 -16.63 2.55 -12.06
CA VAL A 146 -17.27 1.48 -12.81
C VAL A 146 -16.29 0.91 -13.82
N PHE A 147 -16.04 -0.40 -13.71
CA PHE A 147 -15.21 -1.14 -14.66
C PHE A 147 -16.10 -1.74 -15.75
N GLU A 148 -15.66 -1.71 -17.01
CA GLU A 148 -16.35 -2.42 -18.09
C GLU A 148 -16.34 -3.94 -17.81
N VAL A 149 -15.19 -4.45 -17.41
CA VAL A 149 -14.99 -5.79 -16.85
C VAL A 149 -14.11 -5.67 -15.62
N PHE A 150 -14.50 -6.32 -14.51
CA PHE A 150 -13.71 -6.26 -13.28
C PHE A 150 -12.29 -6.82 -13.51
N PRO A 151 -11.21 -6.06 -13.17
CA PRO A 151 -9.88 -6.36 -13.70
C PRO A 151 -9.05 -7.34 -12.89
N LEU A 152 -9.48 -7.72 -11.68
CA LEU A 152 -8.71 -8.57 -10.77
C LEU A 152 -9.37 -9.94 -10.58
N VAL A 153 -8.58 -10.98 -10.78
CA VAL A 153 -8.94 -12.36 -10.42
C VAL A 153 -7.86 -12.90 -9.49
N GLU A 154 -8.23 -13.31 -8.28
CA GLU A 154 -7.29 -13.86 -7.31
C GLU A 154 -6.65 -15.14 -7.86
N VAL A 155 -5.32 -15.24 -7.79
CA VAL A 155 -4.62 -16.47 -8.14
C VAL A 155 -4.45 -17.31 -6.89
N SER A 156 -5.14 -18.45 -6.82
CA SER A 156 -4.95 -19.39 -5.73
C SER A 156 -3.51 -19.90 -5.73
N LYS A 157 -2.79 -19.68 -4.64
CA LYS A 157 -1.50 -20.31 -4.37
C LYS A 157 -1.69 -21.71 -3.77
#